data_AF-A0A7W1A188-F1
#
_entry.id   AF-A0A7W1A188-F1
#
_cell.length_a   1.000
_cell.length_b   1.000
_cell.length_c   1.000
_cell.angle_alpha   90.00
_cell.angle_beta   90.00
_cell.angle_gamma   90.00
#
_symmetry.space_group_name_H-M   'P 1'
#
loop_
_entity.id
_entity.type
_entity.pdbx_description
1 polymer ?
#
loop_
_entity_poly.entity_id
_entity_poly.type
_entity_poly.pdbx_seq_one_letter_code
_entity_poly.pdbx_strand_id
1 'polypeptide(L)'
;MGDAPCDLLETELALDRVEAKLAAELPAHMRAFAQAYAAGTPPPAAPDIAGRAASATVGGRALLHPTIADRGLALLRLVAPIVIERDAGVTAARSRFTSSTPSWAAYAALSALRDTVAKARFGRSAREVLMLLHGAAEPDAGSTDMPASLDGWKEPDGIELDVDAAWRALVDRYRIKGALAVVRADVRPRAFVVEPGREVIAVVPPRANTPAGRFAVLHELGHAVANLLVAGGLPRVLDEAVASLVARDLEATTPSAVRARTRRTQIARALAAVERGSLPGDALAPSPPWALWHDPAAQAAYVAAESLAHQLAGAADLGAALAAERTRIDATTVL
;
A
#
# COMPACT_ATOMS: atom_id res chain seq x y z
N MET A 1 21.93 27.07 10.07
CA MET A 1 21.02 27.93 10.87
C MET A 1 20.36 27.00 11.85
N GLY A 2 20.67 27.10 13.14
CA GLY A 2 20.05 26.25 14.15
C GLY A 2 18.63 26.74 14.41
N ASP A 3 17.65 25.84 14.37
CA ASP A 3 16.27 26.15 14.72
C ASP A 3 16.20 26.76 16.12
N ALA A 4 15.32 27.74 16.31
CA ALA A 4 15.07 28.27 17.64
C ALA A 4 14.54 27.11 18.52
N PRO A 5 15.18 26.81 19.67
CA PRO A 5 14.85 25.64 20.50
C PRO A 5 13.37 25.49 20.87
N CYS A 6 12.61 26.59 20.86
CA CYS A 6 11.17 26.58 21.11
C CYS A 6 10.35 25.92 19.99
N ASP A 7 10.72 26.08 18.72
CA ASP A 7 9.95 25.56 17.58
C ASP A 7 10.04 24.03 17.48
N LEU A 8 11.24 23.48 17.70
CA LEU A 8 11.46 22.03 17.77
C LEU A 8 10.63 21.41 18.91
N LEU A 9 10.70 21.97 20.11
CA LEU A 9 9.98 21.44 21.27
C LEU A 9 8.46 21.50 21.07
N GLU A 10 7.94 22.59 20.50
CA GLU A 10 6.52 22.71 20.18
C GLU A 10 6.07 21.67 19.14
N THR A 11 6.88 21.44 18.11
CA THR A 11 6.59 20.44 17.08
C THR A 11 6.66 19.02 17.62
N GLU A 12 7.66 18.70 18.44
CA GLU A 12 7.80 17.40 19.10
C GLU A 12 6.61 17.11 20.02
N LEU A 13 6.21 18.06 20.87
CA LEU A 13 5.03 17.91 21.73
C LEU A 13 3.73 17.75 20.94
N ALA A 14 3.60 18.42 19.80
CA ALA A 14 2.44 18.25 18.92
C ALA A 14 2.44 16.86 18.28
N LEU A 15 3.60 16.37 17.85
CA LEU A 15 3.79 15.05 17.27
C LEU A 15 3.48 13.94 18.27
N ASP A 16 4.02 14.03 19.49
CA ASP A 16 3.74 13.12 20.61
C ASP A 16 2.23 13.00 20.87
N ARG A 17 1.51 14.13 20.86
CA ARG A 17 0.06 14.14 21.08
C ARG A 17 -0.72 13.45 19.94
N VAL A 18 -0.28 13.62 18.70
CA VAL A 18 -0.91 12.97 17.54
C VAL A 18 -0.63 11.47 17.58
N GLU A 19 0.63 11.08 17.79
CA GLU A 19 1.04 9.67 17.87
C GLU A 19 0.38 8.94 19.03
N ALA A 20 0.28 9.54 20.22
CA ALA A 20 -0.38 8.93 21.37
C ALA A 20 -1.88 8.65 21.09
N LYS A 21 -2.56 9.57 20.40
CA LYS A 21 -3.97 9.36 19.99
C LYS A 21 -4.09 8.28 18.92
N LEU A 22 -3.23 8.29 17.91
CA LEU A 22 -3.18 7.25 16.89
C LEU A 22 -2.92 5.89 17.51
N ALA A 23 -1.98 5.77 18.44
CA ALA A 23 -1.66 4.53 19.14
C ALA A 23 -2.84 4.01 19.99
N ALA A 24 -3.64 4.91 20.56
CA ALA A 24 -4.85 4.54 21.31
C ALA A 24 -6.02 4.11 20.40
N GLU A 25 -6.17 4.72 19.22
CA GLU A 25 -7.32 4.51 18.32
C GLU A 25 -7.08 3.40 17.29
N LEU A 26 -5.88 3.36 16.67
CA LEU A 26 -5.60 2.52 15.50
C LEU A 26 -5.75 1.01 15.76
N PRO A 27 -5.23 0.42 16.85
CA PRO A 27 -5.32 -1.03 17.03
C PRO A 27 -6.77 -1.52 17.09
N ALA A 28 -7.62 -0.84 17.87
CA ALA A 28 -9.04 -1.17 17.93
C ALA A 28 -9.75 -0.93 16.59
N HIS A 29 -9.45 0.18 15.92
CA HIS A 29 -9.98 0.50 14.59
C HIS A 29 -9.62 -0.57 13.55
N MET A 30 -8.36 -1.01 13.49
CA MET A 30 -7.89 -1.98 12.50
C MET A 30 -8.51 -3.36 12.71
N ARG A 31 -8.71 -3.79 13.97
CA ARG A 31 -9.46 -5.02 14.26
C ARG A 31 -10.93 -4.92 13.83
N ALA A 32 -11.59 -3.80 14.15
CA ALA A 32 -12.97 -3.57 13.72
C ALA A 32 -13.11 -3.49 12.19
N PHE A 33 -12.12 -2.91 11.50
CA PHE A 33 -12.09 -2.88 10.04
C PHE A 33 -11.91 -4.30 9.47
N ALA A 34 -10.96 -5.09 9.98
CA ALA A 34 -10.81 -6.47 9.53
C ALA A 34 -12.10 -7.28 9.69
N GLN A 35 -12.82 -7.10 10.80
CA GLN A 35 -14.13 -7.74 11.03
C GLN A 35 -15.20 -7.24 10.05
N ALA A 36 -15.34 -5.93 9.87
CA ALA A 36 -16.30 -5.36 8.93
C ALA A 36 -16.05 -5.82 7.50
N TYR A 37 -14.78 -5.89 7.11
CA TYR A 37 -14.33 -6.39 5.81
C TYR A 37 -14.67 -7.88 5.62
N ALA A 38 -14.35 -8.72 6.60
CA ALA A 38 -14.71 -10.14 6.58
C ALA A 38 -16.23 -10.35 6.51
N ALA A 39 -17.01 -9.47 7.13
CA ALA A 39 -18.48 -9.50 7.09
C ALA A 39 -19.09 -8.90 5.80
N GLY A 40 -18.29 -8.32 4.90
CA GLY A 40 -18.80 -7.63 3.71
C GLY A 40 -19.61 -6.37 4.04
N THR A 41 -19.35 -5.75 5.20
CA THR A 41 -20.05 -4.54 5.68
C THR A 41 -19.20 -3.28 5.49
N PRO A 42 -19.80 -2.08 5.50
CA PRO A 42 -19.04 -0.84 5.40
C PRO A 42 -17.96 -0.74 6.49
N PRO A 43 -16.75 -0.28 6.15
CA PRO A 43 -15.68 -0.14 7.13
C PRO A 43 -16.01 0.93 8.18
N PRO A 44 -15.45 0.82 9.41
CA PRO A 44 -15.58 1.89 10.39
C PRO A 44 -15.00 3.20 9.84
N ALA A 45 -15.53 4.34 10.30
CA ALA A 45 -14.97 5.64 9.95
C ALA A 45 -13.50 5.72 10.38
N ALA A 46 -12.65 6.29 9.52
CA ALA A 46 -11.23 6.45 9.82
C ALA A 46 -11.04 7.28 11.12
N PRO A 47 -10.03 6.96 11.94
CA PRO A 47 -9.76 7.64 13.20
C PRO A 47 -9.80 9.16 13.05
N ASP A 48 -10.47 9.83 13.98
CA ASP A 48 -10.72 11.27 13.88
C ASP A 48 -9.41 12.04 13.80
N ILE A 49 -8.40 11.63 14.57
CA ILE A 49 -7.10 12.27 14.56
C ILE A 49 -6.40 12.13 13.20
N ALA A 50 -6.56 11.00 12.50
CA ALA A 50 -5.96 10.78 11.18
C ALA A 50 -6.63 11.64 10.08
N GLY A 51 -7.91 11.99 10.26
CA GLY A 51 -8.66 12.83 9.33
C GLY A 51 -8.48 14.33 9.51
N ARG A 52 -7.80 14.79 10.57
CA ARG A 52 -7.62 16.22 10.86
C ARG A 52 -6.51 16.82 10.00
N ALA A 53 -6.78 17.97 9.38
CA ALA A 53 -5.77 18.74 8.65
C ALA A 53 -4.53 19.07 9.52
N ALA A 54 -4.74 19.32 10.82
CA ALA A 54 -3.66 19.57 11.77
C ALA A 54 -2.64 18.42 11.86
N SER A 55 -3.05 17.17 11.68
CA SER A 55 -2.14 16.01 11.75
C SER A 55 -1.17 16.00 10.58
N ALA A 56 -1.64 16.36 9.37
CA ALA A 56 -0.75 16.56 8.22
C ALA A 56 0.18 17.77 8.42
N THR A 57 -0.32 18.87 9.02
CA THR A 57 0.52 20.03 9.35
C THR A 57 1.62 19.68 10.35
N VAL A 58 1.32 18.91 11.40
CA VAL A 58 2.30 18.46 12.39
C VAL A 58 3.37 17.58 11.71
N GLY A 59 2.96 16.63 10.86
CA GLY A 59 3.91 15.82 10.09
C GLY A 59 4.81 16.67 9.20
N GLY A 60 4.26 17.66 8.50
CA GLY A 60 5.03 18.58 7.66
C GLY A 60 6.04 19.44 8.42
N ARG A 61 5.67 19.94 9.62
CA ARG A 61 6.61 20.67 10.49
C ARG A 61 7.73 19.79 11.00
N ALA A 62 7.42 18.55 11.39
CA ALA A 62 8.43 17.60 11.86
C ALA A 62 9.49 17.30 10.80
N LEU A 63 9.15 17.34 9.50
CA LEU A 63 10.13 17.19 8.41
C LEU A 63 11.19 18.30 8.37
N LEU A 64 10.92 19.48 8.94
CA LEU A 64 11.87 20.58 8.99
C LEU A 64 12.98 20.34 10.03
N HIS A 65 12.78 19.36 10.93
CA HIS A 65 13.68 19.08 12.04
C HIS A 65 14.33 17.70 11.90
N PRO A 66 15.64 17.61 11.58
CA PRO A 66 16.31 16.33 11.30
C PRO A 66 16.18 15.27 12.40
N THR A 67 16.02 15.66 13.66
CA THR A 67 15.92 14.75 14.81
C THR A 67 14.58 14.03 14.93
N ILE A 68 13.52 14.55 14.29
CA ILE A 68 12.16 13.98 14.34
C ILE A 68 11.52 13.84 12.95
N ALA A 69 12.31 14.03 11.89
CA ALA A 69 11.83 13.97 10.51
C ALA A 69 11.32 12.57 10.11
N ASP A 70 11.93 11.51 10.64
CA ASP A 70 11.49 10.12 10.42
C ASP A 70 10.09 9.85 10.96
N ARG A 71 9.79 10.39 12.15
CA ARG A 71 8.46 10.35 12.77
C ARG A 71 7.45 11.17 11.98
N GLY A 72 7.84 12.38 11.56
CA GLY A 72 7.03 13.22 10.67
C GLY A 72 6.66 12.52 9.36
N LEU A 73 7.64 11.84 8.75
CA LEU A 73 7.45 11.08 7.52
C LEU A 73 6.54 9.88 7.72
N ALA A 74 6.72 9.12 8.81
CA ALA A 74 5.85 8.01 9.17
C ALA A 74 4.38 8.47 9.36
N LEU A 75 4.18 9.62 10.01
CA LEU A 75 2.86 10.22 10.16
C LEU A 75 2.26 10.61 8.80
N LEU A 76 3.02 11.28 7.93
CA LEU A 76 2.55 11.71 6.62
C LEU A 76 2.19 10.53 5.69
N ARG A 77 2.95 9.44 5.75
CA ARG A 77 2.60 8.18 5.04
C ARG A 77 1.21 7.67 5.40
N LEU A 78 0.77 7.86 6.64
CA LEU A 78 -0.56 7.49 7.10
C LEU A 78 -1.61 8.55 6.73
N VAL A 79 -1.36 9.83 7.04
CA VAL A 79 -2.42 10.86 7.00
C VAL A 79 -2.59 11.52 5.65
N ALA A 80 -1.55 11.63 4.82
CA ALA A 80 -1.66 12.32 3.53
C ALA A 80 -2.68 11.65 2.58
N PRO A 81 -2.68 10.31 2.40
CA PRO A 81 -3.71 9.65 1.60
C PRO A 81 -5.12 9.89 2.15
N ILE A 82 -5.28 9.86 3.49
CA ILE A 82 -6.57 10.07 4.16
C ILE A 82 -7.08 11.49 3.92
N VAL A 83 -6.22 12.50 4.06
CA VAL A 83 -6.59 13.91 3.83
C VAL A 83 -7.01 14.15 2.38
N ILE A 84 -6.32 13.53 1.41
CA ILE A 84 -6.68 13.63 0.00
C ILE A 84 -8.04 12.93 -0.26
N GLU A 85 -8.21 11.70 0.22
CA GLU A 85 -9.39 10.89 -0.05
C GLU A 85 -10.66 11.33 0.72
N ARG A 86 -10.51 12.03 1.85
CA ARG A 86 -11.63 12.58 2.64
C ARG A 86 -12.12 13.94 2.13
N ASP A 87 -11.45 14.54 1.15
CA ASP A 87 -11.99 15.74 0.51
C ASP A 87 -13.39 15.46 -0.07
N ALA A 88 -14.31 16.41 0.12
CA ALA A 88 -15.70 16.24 -0.26
C ALA A 88 -15.86 16.06 -1.79
N GLY A 89 -15.04 16.76 -2.59
CA GLY A 89 -15.02 16.64 -4.04
C GLY A 89 -14.53 15.26 -4.48
N VAL A 90 -13.44 14.77 -3.87
CA VAL A 90 -12.89 13.44 -4.14
C VAL A 90 -13.88 12.35 -3.72
N THR A 91 -14.48 12.45 -2.53
CA THR A 91 -15.47 11.49 -2.03
C THR A 91 -16.73 11.45 -2.90
N ALA A 92 -17.24 12.62 -3.32
CA ALA A 92 -18.41 12.70 -4.21
C ALA A 92 -18.12 12.10 -5.58
N ALA A 93 -16.96 12.41 -6.17
CA ALA A 93 -16.54 11.83 -7.45
C ALA A 93 -16.38 10.32 -7.36
N ARG A 94 -15.68 9.83 -6.32
CA ARG A 94 -15.52 8.39 -6.06
C ARG A 94 -16.87 7.68 -5.95
N SER A 95 -17.82 8.23 -5.20
CA SER A 95 -19.16 7.64 -5.05
C SER A 95 -19.93 7.55 -6.37
N ARG A 96 -19.78 8.55 -7.25
CA ARG A 96 -20.36 8.53 -8.60
C ARG A 96 -19.71 7.45 -9.47
N PHE A 97 -18.39 7.29 -9.37
CA PHE A 97 -17.62 6.34 -10.17
C PHE A 97 -17.71 4.90 -9.66
N THR A 98 -17.96 4.67 -8.37
CA THR A 98 -18.17 3.31 -7.82
C THR A 98 -19.54 2.75 -8.15
N SER A 99 -20.53 3.61 -8.42
CA SER A 99 -21.85 3.19 -8.90
C SER A 99 -21.90 2.86 -10.40
N SER A 100 -20.83 3.12 -11.15
CA SER A 100 -20.70 2.80 -12.57
C SER A 100 -19.55 1.82 -12.84
N THR A 101 -19.55 1.18 -14.00
CA THR A 101 -18.43 0.33 -14.43
C THR A 101 -17.14 1.16 -14.45
N PRO A 102 -16.05 0.74 -13.79
CA PRO A 102 -14.77 1.45 -13.81
C PRO A 102 -14.35 1.77 -15.25
N SER A 103 -14.04 3.03 -15.56
CA SER A 103 -13.52 3.47 -16.84
C SER A 103 -12.26 4.33 -16.69
N TRP A 104 -11.30 4.17 -17.58
CA TRP A 104 -10.07 4.95 -17.54
C TRP A 104 -10.30 6.48 -17.56
N ALA A 105 -11.35 6.97 -18.22
CA ALA A 105 -11.74 8.38 -18.18
C ALA A 105 -12.20 8.83 -16.78
N ALA A 106 -13.01 8.03 -16.08
CA ALA A 106 -13.40 8.34 -14.71
C ALA A 106 -12.22 8.22 -13.73
N TYR A 107 -11.25 7.34 -13.99
CA TYR A 107 -9.99 7.28 -13.24
C TYR A 107 -9.16 8.57 -13.42
N ALA A 108 -8.99 9.03 -14.66
CA ALA A 108 -8.30 10.28 -14.96
C ALA A 108 -8.97 11.49 -14.27
N ALA A 109 -10.30 11.56 -14.32
CA ALA A 109 -11.07 12.61 -13.64
C ALA A 109 -10.90 12.57 -12.12
N LEU A 110 -10.91 11.37 -11.51
CA LEU A 110 -10.64 11.21 -10.08
C LEU A 110 -9.21 11.64 -9.72
N SER A 111 -8.22 11.28 -10.56
CA SER A 111 -6.82 11.69 -10.38
C SER A 111 -6.66 13.21 -10.40
N ALA A 112 -7.32 13.91 -11.33
CA ALA A 112 -7.26 15.37 -11.41
C ALA A 112 -7.87 16.06 -10.16
N LEU A 113 -8.91 15.47 -9.56
CA LEU A 113 -9.47 15.95 -8.31
C LEU A 113 -8.52 15.75 -7.14
N ARG A 114 -7.88 14.58 -7.04
CA ARG A 114 -6.84 14.30 -6.04
C ARG A 114 -5.70 15.31 -6.15
N ASP A 115 -5.23 15.59 -7.36
CA ASP A 115 -4.18 16.58 -7.63
C ASP A 115 -4.56 17.99 -7.19
N THR A 116 -5.81 18.39 -7.39
CA THR A 116 -6.31 19.69 -6.92
C THR A 116 -6.20 19.80 -5.40
N VAL A 117 -6.64 18.77 -4.67
CA VAL A 117 -6.56 18.72 -3.21
C VAL A 117 -5.12 18.68 -2.73
N ALA A 118 -4.29 17.81 -3.33
CA ALA A 118 -2.89 17.68 -2.94
C ALA A 118 -2.10 18.97 -3.20
N LYS A 119 -2.31 19.66 -4.32
CA LYS A 119 -1.65 20.95 -4.60
C LYS A 119 -2.02 22.00 -3.55
N ALA A 120 -3.30 22.07 -3.17
CA ALA A 120 -3.75 22.99 -2.13
C ALA A 120 -3.19 22.67 -0.74
N ARG A 121 -2.89 21.40 -0.44
CA ARG A 121 -2.44 20.94 0.89
C ARG A 121 -0.93 20.84 1.04
N PHE A 122 -0.25 20.41 -0.01
CA PHE A 122 1.16 20.00 -0.01
C PHE A 122 1.99 20.73 -1.09
N GLY A 123 1.38 21.61 -1.89
CA GLY A 123 2.08 22.34 -2.95
C GLY A 123 2.48 21.50 -4.17
N ARG A 124 2.09 20.22 -4.22
CA ARG A 124 2.46 19.24 -5.25
C ARG A 124 1.26 18.42 -5.70
N SER A 125 1.34 17.77 -6.86
CA SER A 125 0.30 16.82 -7.29
C SER A 125 0.15 15.66 -6.31
N ALA A 126 -1.01 15.00 -6.28
CA ALA A 126 -1.24 13.86 -5.38
C ALA A 126 -0.28 12.74 -5.73
N ARG A 127 -0.04 12.54 -7.02
CA ARG A 127 0.92 11.57 -7.52
C ARG A 127 2.33 11.81 -6.98
N GLU A 128 2.85 13.03 -7.09
CA GLU A 128 4.20 13.35 -6.59
C GLU A 128 4.30 13.14 -5.07
N VAL A 129 3.33 13.66 -4.30
CA VAL A 129 3.31 13.50 -2.84
C VAL A 129 3.32 12.03 -2.45
N LEU A 130 2.44 11.23 -3.05
CA LEU A 130 2.29 9.82 -2.70
C LEU A 130 3.48 8.99 -3.19
N MET A 131 4.05 9.26 -4.36
CA MET A 131 5.28 8.60 -4.80
C MET A 131 6.43 8.83 -3.83
N LEU A 132 6.65 10.08 -3.41
CA LEU A 132 7.67 10.44 -2.41
C LEU A 132 7.43 9.70 -1.08
N LEU A 133 6.19 9.74 -0.56
CA LEU A 133 5.82 9.06 0.67
C LEU A 133 5.94 7.53 0.55
N HIS A 134 5.64 6.96 -0.61
CA HIS A 134 5.72 5.52 -0.87
C HIS A 134 7.14 5.03 -1.15
N GLY A 135 8.11 5.93 -1.30
CA GLY A 135 9.48 5.59 -1.67
C GLY A 135 9.63 5.11 -3.12
N ALA A 136 8.67 5.46 -3.98
CA ALA A 136 8.61 5.01 -5.36
C ALA A 136 9.27 6.02 -6.29
N ALA A 137 10.07 5.52 -7.23
CA ALA A 137 10.53 6.28 -8.38
C ALA A 137 9.54 6.16 -9.55
N GLU A 138 9.71 7.01 -10.54
CA GLU A 138 8.95 6.92 -11.79
C GLU A 138 9.19 5.57 -12.47
N PRO A 139 8.14 4.81 -12.83
CA PRO A 139 8.34 3.62 -13.63
C PRO A 139 8.83 4.02 -15.02
N ASP A 140 9.76 3.24 -15.56
CA ASP A 140 10.23 3.40 -16.94
C ASP A 140 9.07 3.50 -17.92
N ALA A 141 9.28 4.25 -19.02
CA ALA A 141 8.36 4.40 -20.15
C ALA A 141 8.24 3.12 -21.00
N GLY A 142 8.00 1.98 -20.35
CA GLY A 142 7.70 0.71 -21.00
C GLY A 142 6.34 0.75 -21.71
N SER A 143 6.03 -0.33 -22.44
CA SER A 143 4.74 -0.46 -23.13
C SER A 143 3.57 -0.24 -22.17
N THR A 144 2.61 0.56 -22.65
CA THR A 144 1.31 0.83 -22.02
C THR A 144 0.18 0.05 -22.71
N ASP A 145 0.53 -0.86 -23.63
CA ASP A 145 -0.43 -1.73 -24.29
C ASP A 145 -1.13 -2.61 -23.26
N MET A 146 -2.45 -2.68 -23.36
CA MET A 146 -3.22 -3.45 -22.40
C MET A 146 -3.02 -4.95 -22.62
N PRO A 147 -2.47 -5.69 -21.64
CA PRO A 147 -2.24 -7.11 -21.79
C PRO A 147 -3.55 -7.92 -21.79
N ALA A 148 -3.57 -8.94 -22.65
CA ALA A 148 -4.65 -9.92 -22.71
C ALA A 148 -4.93 -10.58 -21.34
N SER A 149 -6.13 -11.15 -21.19
CA SER A 149 -6.42 -12.04 -20.07
C SER A 149 -5.49 -13.26 -20.08
N LEU A 150 -5.27 -13.84 -18.91
CA LEU A 150 -4.44 -15.02 -18.76
C LEU A 150 -5.32 -16.26 -18.59
N ASP A 151 -5.30 -17.13 -19.60
CA ASP A 151 -6.04 -18.39 -19.56
C ASP A 151 -5.60 -19.24 -18.37
N GLY A 152 -6.58 -19.86 -17.70
CA GLY A 152 -6.36 -20.71 -16.53
C GLY A 152 -5.93 -19.98 -15.25
N TRP A 153 -5.65 -18.68 -15.27
CA TRP A 153 -5.19 -17.95 -14.08
C TRP A 153 -6.23 -17.94 -12.96
N LYS A 154 -7.51 -17.89 -13.32
CA LYS A 154 -8.64 -17.85 -12.40
C LYS A 154 -9.40 -19.18 -12.31
N GLU A 155 -8.94 -20.20 -13.03
CA GLU A 155 -9.60 -21.51 -13.06
C GLU A 155 -9.00 -22.42 -11.98
N PRO A 156 -9.81 -23.28 -11.33
CA PRO A 156 -9.28 -24.29 -10.42
C PRO A 156 -8.37 -25.28 -11.16
N ASP A 157 -7.21 -25.57 -10.57
CA ASP A 157 -6.21 -26.47 -11.15
C ASP A 157 -5.91 -27.71 -10.27
N GLY A 158 -6.78 -27.97 -9.29
CA GLY A 158 -6.67 -29.11 -8.37
C GLY A 158 -5.68 -28.92 -7.23
N ILE A 159 -4.99 -27.77 -7.14
CA ILE A 159 -4.07 -27.46 -6.04
C ILE A 159 -4.73 -26.45 -5.09
N GLU A 160 -4.77 -26.75 -3.80
CA GLU A 160 -5.27 -25.83 -2.77
C GLU A 160 -4.12 -25.38 -1.86
N LEU A 161 -4.07 -24.08 -1.56
CA LEU A 161 -3.09 -23.55 -0.62
C LEU A 161 -3.52 -23.80 0.83
N ASP A 162 -2.73 -24.58 1.56
CA ASP A 162 -2.78 -24.60 3.02
C ASP A 162 -2.10 -23.33 3.57
N VAL A 163 -2.93 -22.36 3.97
CA VAL A 163 -2.48 -21.06 4.48
C VAL A 163 -1.75 -21.20 5.82
N ASP A 164 -2.13 -22.16 6.66
CA ASP A 164 -1.53 -22.31 7.99
C ASP A 164 -0.14 -22.97 7.87
N ALA A 165 0.01 -23.92 6.95
CA ALA A 165 1.32 -24.46 6.58
C ALA A 165 2.21 -23.40 5.90
N ALA A 166 1.66 -22.64 4.96
CA ALA A 166 2.39 -21.55 4.30
C ALA A 166 2.87 -20.51 5.30
N TRP A 167 2.01 -20.08 6.24
CA TRP A 167 2.39 -19.14 7.27
C TRP A 167 3.50 -19.67 8.19
N ARG A 168 3.40 -20.94 8.66
CA ARG A 168 4.46 -21.55 9.46
C ARG A 168 5.81 -21.55 8.74
N ALA A 169 5.82 -21.90 7.45
CA ALA A 169 7.04 -21.86 6.65
C ALA A 169 7.64 -20.43 6.56
N LEU A 170 6.80 -19.39 6.45
CA LEU A 170 7.24 -18.00 6.45
C LEU A 170 7.77 -17.55 7.82
N VAL A 171 7.13 -17.95 8.91
CA VAL A 171 7.59 -17.70 10.29
C VAL A 171 8.98 -18.28 10.49
N ASP A 172 9.18 -19.54 10.10
CA ASP A 172 10.47 -20.22 10.23
C ASP A 172 11.53 -19.58 9.34
N ARG A 173 11.20 -19.31 8.07
CA ARG A 173 12.12 -18.73 7.08
C ARG A 173 12.60 -17.33 7.49
N TYR A 174 11.69 -16.48 7.95
CA TYR A 174 11.99 -15.06 8.23
C TYR A 174 12.12 -14.75 9.73
N ARG A 175 12.01 -15.75 10.62
CA ARG A 175 12.14 -15.61 12.08
C ARG A 175 11.17 -14.59 12.68
N ILE A 176 9.92 -14.66 12.24
CA ILE A 176 8.86 -13.72 12.62
C ILE A 176 8.49 -13.93 14.10
N LYS A 177 8.45 -12.85 14.88
CA LYS A 177 8.13 -12.89 16.32
C LYS A 177 6.71 -12.43 16.66
N GLY A 178 6.11 -11.61 15.80
CA GLY A 178 4.74 -11.13 16.00
C GLY A 178 3.68 -12.14 15.62
N ALA A 179 2.42 -11.81 15.92
CA ALA A 179 1.27 -12.68 15.71
C ALA A 179 0.57 -12.37 14.38
N LEU A 180 0.15 -13.43 13.70
CA LEU A 180 -0.83 -13.38 12.62
C LEU A 180 -2.13 -14.04 13.09
N ALA A 181 -3.23 -13.31 13.04
CA ALA A 181 -4.56 -13.89 13.13
C ALA A 181 -5.14 -14.08 11.72
N VAL A 182 -5.66 -15.27 11.42
CA VAL A 182 -6.27 -15.58 10.13
C VAL A 182 -7.79 -15.66 10.28
N VAL A 183 -8.51 -14.84 9.51
CA VAL A 183 -9.97 -14.85 9.43
C VAL A 183 -10.37 -15.42 8.08
N ARG A 184 -11.22 -16.45 8.07
CA ARG A 184 -11.76 -17.05 6.84
C ARG A 184 -13.07 -16.39 6.46
N ALA A 185 -13.14 -15.76 5.30
CA ALA A 185 -14.34 -15.10 4.80
C ALA A 185 -14.36 -15.06 3.28
N ASP A 186 -15.54 -15.14 2.65
CA ASP A 186 -15.70 -15.16 1.18
C ASP A 186 -15.52 -13.76 0.56
N VAL A 187 -14.34 -13.21 0.75
CA VAL A 187 -13.90 -11.90 0.27
C VAL A 187 -12.52 -12.02 -0.36
N ARG A 188 -12.06 -10.95 -1.02
CA ARG A 188 -10.68 -10.93 -1.51
C ARG A 188 -9.71 -10.99 -0.32
N PRO A 189 -8.55 -11.66 -0.46
CA PRO A 189 -7.52 -11.60 0.56
C PRO A 189 -7.16 -10.15 0.91
N ARG A 190 -6.96 -9.86 2.20
CA ARG A 190 -6.48 -8.57 2.68
C ARG A 190 -5.76 -8.69 4.03
N ALA A 191 -4.61 -8.04 4.15
CA ALA A 191 -3.89 -7.85 5.41
C ALA A 191 -4.27 -6.53 6.10
N PHE A 192 -4.41 -6.58 7.41
CA PHE A 192 -4.70 -5.45 8.29
C PHE A 192 -3.62 -5.39 9.37
N VAL A 193 -2.77 -4.37 9.29
CA VAL A 193 -1.71 -4.16 10.29
C VAL A 193 -2.34 -3.54 11.53
N VAL A 194 -2.42 -4.30 12.62
CA VAL A 194 -3.00 -3.84 13.89
C VAL A 194 -1.95 -3.09 14.69
N GLU A 195 -0.77 -3.68 14.81
CA GLU A 195 0.39 -3.08 15.47
C GLU A 195 1.68 -3.58 14.80
N PRO A 196 2.46 -2.72 14.13
CA PRO A 196 3.71 -3.12 13.48
C PRO A 196 4.66 -3.85 14.45
N GLY A 197 5.28 -4.92 13.96
CA GLY A 197 6.15 -5.80 14.74
C GLY A 197 5.43 -6.73 15.71
N ARG A 198 4.10 -6.61 15.87
CA ARG A 198 3.36 -7.30 16.94
C ARG A 198 2.13 -8.06 16.46
N GLU A 199 1.26 -7.45 15.67
CA GLU A 199 -0.01 -8.06 15.28
C GLU A 199 -0.46 -7.64 13.88
N VAL A 200 -0.80 -8.64 13.07
CA VAL A 200 -1.48 -8.48 11.78
C VAL A 200 -2.68 -9.42 11.74
N ILE A 201 -3.77 -8.98 11.11
CA ILE A 201 -4.91 -9.83 10.76
C ILE A 201 -4.91 -10.04 9.25
N ALA A 202 -4.90 -11.28 8.78
CA ALA A 202 -5.17 -11.60 7.38
C ALA A 202 -6.58 -12.14 7.24
N VAL A 203 -7.41 -11.46 6.45
CA VAL A 203 -8.70 -11.97 6.00
C VAL A 203 -8.47 -12.66 4.67
N VAL A 204 -8.79 -13.94 4.57
CA VAL A 204 -8.53 -14.77 3.38
C VAL A 204 -9.76 -15.62 3.03
N PRO A 205 -9.96 -15.99 1.76
CA PRO A 205 -11.04 -16.89 1.38
C PRO A 205 -10.90 -18.25 2.07
N PRO A 206 -12.03 -18.96 2.31
CA PRO A 206 -12.00 -20.31 2.87
C PRO A 206 -11.19 -21.28 2.01
N ARG A 207 -11.15 -21.04 0.70
CA ARG A 207 -10.40 -21.84 -0.27
C ARG A 207 -9.60 -20.94 -1.21
N ALA A 208 -8.36 -21.31 -1.47
CA ALA A 208 -7.50 -20.69 -2.47
C ALA A 208 -7.01 -21.79 -3.43
N ASN A 209 -7.88 -22.17 -4.37
CA ASN A 209 -7.69 -23.32 -5.25
C ASN A 209 -7.45 -22.94 -6.73
N THR A 210 -7.24 -21.66 -7.01
CA THR A 210 -6.85 -21.15 -8.33
C THR A 210 -5.47 -20.49 -8.22
N PRO A 211 -4.66 -20.43 -9.30
CA PRO A 211 -3.39 -19.70 -9.30
C PRO A 211 -3.54 -18.25 -8.79
N ALA A 212 -4.57 -17.55 -9.23
CA ALA A 212 -4.90 -16.19 -8.77
C ALA A 212 -5.20 -16.12 -7.28
N GLY A 213 -6.00 -17.06 -6.77
CA GLY A 213 -6.38 -17.13 -5.35
C GLY A 213 -5.17 -17.41 -4.47
N ARG A 214 -4.33 -18.37 -4.85
CA ARG A 214 -3.09 -18.69 -4.11
C ARG A 214 -2.13 -17.51 -4.11
N PHE A 215 -1.96 -16.84 -5.26
CA PHE A 215 -1.13 -15.65 -5.36
C PHE A 215 -1.62 -14.53 -4.45
N ALA A 216 -2.92 -14.23 -4.50
CA ALA A 216 -3.50 -13.17 -3.69
C ALA A 216 -3.33 -13.45 -2.19
N VAL A 217 -3.54 -14.69 -1.74
CA VAL A 217 -3.31 -15.05 -0.34
C VAL A 217 -1.83 -14.89 0.05
N LEU A 218 -0.90 -15.43 -0.74
CA LEU A 218 0.54 -15.33 -0.43
C LEU A 218 1.04 -13.88 -0.44
N HIS A 219 0.50 -13.05 -1.34
CA HIS A 219 0.82 -11.62 -1.40
C HIS A 219 0.42 -10.91 -0.10
N GLU A 220 -0.80 -11.15 0.39
CA GLU A 220 -1.25 -10.58 1.67
C GLU A 220 -0.50 -11.17 2.88
N LEU A 221 -0.10 -12.44 2.83
CA LEU A 221 0.82 -12.98 3.83
C LEU A 221 2.18 -12.27 3.80
N GLY A 222 2.68 -11.89 2.62
CA GLY A 222 3.91 -11.10 2.52
C GLY A 222 3.78 -9.69 3.09
N HIS A 223 2.62 -9.03 2.99
CA HIS A 223 2.35 -7.80 3.77
C HIS A 223 2.44 -8.06 5.28
N ALA A 224 1.93 -9.19 5.76
CA ALA A 224 2.09 -9.57 7.16
C ALA A 224 3.56 -9.79 7.54
N VAL A 225 4.35 -10.47 6.69
CA VAL A 225 5.80 -10.63 6.89
C VAL A 225 6.47 -9.25 7.01
N ALA A 226 6.26 -8.36 6.05
CA ALA A 226 6.89 -7.04 6.02
C ALA A 226 6.65 -6.27 7.32
N ASN A 227 5.37 -6.20 7.73
CA ASN A 227 4.93 -5.41 8.87
C ASN A 227 5.21 -6.07 10.22
N LEU A 228 5.51 -7.36 10.27
CA LEU A 228 5.95 -8.04 11.51
C LEU A 228 7.48 -8.07 11.66
N LEU A 229 8.24 -7.83 10.58
CA LEU A 229 9.71 -7.77 10.61
C LEU A 229 10.25 -6.38 10.99
N VAL A 230 9.53 -5.31 10.63
CA VAL A 230 9.99 -3.93 10.85
C VAL A 230 9.00 -3.12 11.67
N ALA A 231 9.54 -2.15 12.42
CA ALA A 231 8.72 -1.15 13.11
C ALA A 231 7.99 -0.25 12.09
N GLY A 232 6.89 0.37 12.54
CA GLY A 232 5.96 1.14 11.71
C GLY A 232 6.59 2.24 10.84
N GLY A 233 5.84 2.71 9.85
CA GLY A 233 6.30 3.72 8.89
C GLY A 233 7.00 3.15 7.66
N LEU A 234 6.79 1.86 7.36
CA LEU A 234 7.33 1.20 6.16
C LEU A 234 6.79 1.90 4.89
N PRO A 235 7.66 2.40 3.99
CA PRO A 235 7.25 2.88 2.68
C PRO A 235 6.50 1.78 1.91
N ARG A 236 5.44 2.16 1.18
CA ARG A 236 4.61 1.22 0.41
C ARG A 236 5.44 0.37 -0.56
N VAL A 237 6.47 0.92 -1.19
CA VAL A 237 7.34 0.14 -2.11
C VAL A 237 8.01 -1.06 -1.43
N LEU A 238 8.39 -0.93 -0.15
CA LEU A 238 9.02 -2.01 0.61
C LEU A 238 7.97 -3.06 1.03
N ASP A 239 6.82 -2.60 1.51
CA ASP A 239 5.68 -3.45 1.84
C ASP A 239 5.26 -4.33 0.64
N GLU A 240 5.09 -3.70 -0.53
CA GLU A 240 4.77 -4.37 -1.79
C GLU A 240 5.89 -5.27 -2.31
N ALA A 241 7.16 -4.92 -2.06
CA ALA A 241 8.30 -5.73 -2.48
C ALA A 241 8.35 -7.05 -1.72
N VAL A 242 8.07 -7.03 -0.41
CA VAL A 242 7.98 -8.25 0.40
C VAL A 242 6.74 -9.07 0.03
N ALA A 243 5.60 -8.40 -0.17
CA ALA A 243 4.37 -9.05 -0.65
C ALA A 243 4.60 -9.78 -1.99
N SER A 244 5.28 -9.12 -2.93
CA SER A 244 5.69 -9.70 -4.20
C SER A 244 6.72 -10.82 -4.01
N LEU A 245 7.74 -10.64 -3.18
CA LEU A 245 8.75 -11.67 -2.87
C LEU A 245 8.11 -12.97 -2.38
N VAL A 246 7.20 -12.89 -1.41
CA VAL A 246 6.52 -14.07 -0.86
C VAL A 246 5.61 -14.72 -1.91
N ALA A 247 4.84 -13.93 -2.65
CA ALA A 247 3.92 -14.46 -3.66
C ALA A 247 4.66 -15.12 -4.86
N ARG A 248 5.93 -14.78 -5.09
CA ARG A 248 6.77 -15.36 -6.14
C ARG A 248 7.15 -16.81 -5.91
N ASP A 249 7.01 -17.35 -4.71
CA ASP A 249 7.21 -18.78 -4.47
C ASP A 249 6.31 -19.64 -5.39
N LEU A 250 5.16 -19.11 -5.85
CA LEU A 250 4.31 -19.75 -6.87
C LEU A 250 4.94 -19.84 -8.25
N GLU A 251 5.85 -18.94 -8.62
CA GLU A 251 6.45 -18.93 -9.97
C GLU A 251 7.24 -20.21 -10.23
N ALA A 252 7.79 -20.84 -9.19
CA ALA A 252 8.52 -22.10 -9.29
C ALA A 252 7.62 -23.27 -9.74
N THR A 253 6.33 -23.24 -9.39
CA THR A 253 5.38 -24.35 -9.63
C THR A 253 4.24 -23.98 -10.56
N THR A 254 4.14 -22.72 -10.97
CA THR A 254 2.98 -22.20 -11.72
C THR A 254 3.45 -21.23 -12.81
N PRO A 255 3.74 -21.71 -14.04
CA PRO A 255 4.24 -20.87 -15.13
C PRO A 255 3.35 -19.67 -15.50
N SER A 256 2.04 -19.76 -15.26
CA SER A 256 1.10 -18.64 -15.46
C SER A 256 1.33 -17.49 -14.46
N ALA A 257 1.98 -17.72 -13.32
CA ALA A 257 2.29 -16.69 -12.33
C ALA A 257 3.32 -15.68 -12.85
N VAL A 258 4.32 -16.12 -13.62
CA VAL A 258 5.30 -15.22 -14.27
C VAL A 258 4.61 -14.30 -15.28
N ARG A 259 3.69 -14.85 -16.09
CA ARG A 259 2.88 -14.05 -17.02
C ARG A 259 1.96 -13.09 -16.27
N ALA A 260 1.40 -13.52 -15.14
CA ALA A 260 0.58 -12.68 -14.28
C ALA A 260 1.36 -11.50 -13.71
N ARG A 261 2.62 -11.68 -13.33
CA ARG A 261 3.52 -10.59 -12.92
C ARG A 261 3.71 -9.58 -14.05
N THR A 262 4.16 -10.01 -15.22
CA THR A 262 4.36 -9.13 -16.39
C THR A 262 3.09 -8.33 -16.70
N ARG A 263 1.94 -9.01 -16.66
CA ARG A 263 0.62 -8.40 -16.86
C ARG A 263 0.32 -7.31 -15.82
N ARG A 264 0.57 -7.56 -14.53
CA ARG A 264 0.34 -6.58 -13.46
C ARG A 264 1.25 -5.36 -13.63
N THR A 265 2.53 -5.54 -13.94
CA THR A 265 3.48 -4.45 -14.17
C THR A 265 3.06 -3.57 -15.35
N GLN A 266 2.57 -4.15 -16.44
CA GLN A 266 2.05 -3.39 -17.60
C GLN A 266 0.82 -2.57 -17.24
N ILE A 267 -0.13 -3.15 -16.49
CA ILE A 267 -1.32 -2.43 -16.02
C ILE A 267 -0.93 -1.27 -15.09
N ALA A 268 0.02 -1.48 -14.18
CA ALA A 268 0.51 -0.44 -13.29
C ALA A 268 1.18 0.71 -14.07
N ARG A 269 1.94 0.40 -15.13
CA ARG A 269 2.51 1.41 -16.04
C ARG A 269 1.43 2.22 -16.78
N ALA A 270 0.38 1.55 -17.27
CA ALA A 270 -0.74 2.21 -17.94
C ALA A 270 -1.48 3.17 -16.99
N LEU A 271 -1.77 2.74 -15.76
CA LEU A 271 -2.36 3.59 -14.72
C LEU A 271 -1.48 4.81 -14.40
N ALA A 272 -0.18 4.60 -14.18
CA ALA A 272 0.75 5.70 -13.95
C ALA A 272 0.82 6.67 -15.15
N ALA A 273 0.68 6.18 -16.38
CA ALA A 273 0.63 7.00 -17.58
C ALA A 273 -0.65 7.85 -17.68
N VAL A 274 -1.79 7.32 -17.23
CA VAL A 274 -3.05 8.07 -17.14
C VAL A 274 -2.97 9.12 -16.04
N GLU A 275 -2.41 8.80 -14.86
CA GLU A 275 -2.22 9.79 -13.79
C GLU A 275 -1.30 10.95 -14.21
N ARG A 276 -0.34 10.69 -15.13
CA ARG A 276 0.48 11.75 -15.76
C ARG A 276 -0.26 12.64 -16.74
N GLY A 277 -1.43 12.21 -17.22
CA GLY A 277 -2.05 12.77 -18.43
C GLY A 277 -1.28 12.43 -19.72
N SER A 278 -0.32 11.51 -19.68
CA SER A 278 0.44 11.07 -20.86
C SER A 278 -0.31 10.07 -21.74
N LEU A 279 -1.43 9.55 -21.24
CA LEU A 279 -2.28 8.61 -21.95
C LEU A 279 -3.76 9.00 -21.75
N PRO A 280 -4.53 9.23 -22.83
CA PRO A 280 -5.95 9.59 -22.72
C PRO A 280 -6.75 8.39 -22.23
N GLY A 281 -7.54 8.55 -21.18
CA GLY A 281 -8.25 7.43 -20.54
C GLY A 281 -9.21 6.72 -21.50
N ASP A 282 -9.84 7.45 -22.39
CA ASP A 282 -10.81 7.00 -23.38
C ASP A 282 -10.24 6.02 -24.44
N ALA A 283 -8.91 5.85 -24.51
CA ALA A 283 -8.24 4.98 -25.48
C ALA A 283 -7.98 3.54 -25.02
N LEU A 284 -8.25 3.19 -23.75
CA LEU A 284 -7.85 1.88 -23.20
C LEU A 284 -9.02 0.92 -22.96
N ALA A 285 -8.86 -0.30 -23.45
CA ALA A 285 -9.69 -1.46 -23.10
C ALA A 285 -8.78 -2.65 -22.72
N PRO A 286 -9.19 -3.50 -21.76
CA PRO A 286 -10.42 -3.44 -20.95
C PRO A 286 -10.34 -2.36 -19.85
N SER A 287 -11.44 -2.18 -19.10
CA SER A 287 -11.51 -1.33 -17.91
C SER A 287 -10.35 -1.57 -16.92
N PRO A 288 -9.89 -0.52 -16.22
CA PRO A 288 -8.83 -0.66 -15.23
C PRO A 288 -9.29 -1.57 -14.07
N PRO A 289 -8.38 -2.31 -13.41
CA PRO A 289 -8.75 -3.14 -12.29
C PRO A 289 -9.26 -2.29 -11.13
N TRP A 290 -10.46 -2.62 -10.63
CA TRP A 290 -11.10 -1.92 -9.52
C TRP A 290 -10.19 -1.75 -8.29
N ALA A 291 -9.35 -2.75 -7.99
CA ALA A 291 -8.44 -2.69 -6.84
C ALA A 291 -7.38 -1.59 -6.96
N LEU A 292 -6.90 -1.32 -8.18
CA LEU A 292 -5.86 -0.31 -8.42
C LEU A 292 -6.44 1.08 -8.66
N TRP A 293 -7.76 1.21 -8.74
CA TRP A 293 -8.43 2.49 -8.91
C TRP A 293 -8.38 3.37 -7.64
N HIS A 294 -8.46 2.70 -6.49
CA HIS A 294 -8.64 3.35 -5.18
C HIS A 294 -7.31 3.67 -4.48
N ASP A 295 -6.18 3.39 -5.14
CA ASP A 295 -4.84 3.50 -4.55
C ASP A 295 -3.97 4.40 -5.45
N PRO A 296 -4.15 5.74 -5.39
CA PRO A 296 -3.44 6.67 -6.26
C PRO A 296 -1.93 6.59 -6.07
N ALA A 297 -1.16 6.68 -7.16
CA ALA A 297 0.30 6.61 -7.18
C ALA A 297 0.93 5.29 -6.67
N ALA A 298 0.15 4.37 -6.08
CA ALA A 298 0.63 3.07 -5.64
C ALA A 298 1.15 2.23 -6.80
N GLN A 299 0.75 2.53 -8.05
CA GLN A 299 1.18 1.83 -9.26
C GLN A 299 2.67 2.03 -9.53
N ALA A 300 3.21 3.21 -9.25
CA ALA A 300 4.65 3.42 -9.28
C ALA A 300 5.35 2.54 -8.23
N ALA A 301 4.77 2.45 -7.02
CA ALA A 301 5.29 1.58 -5.97
C ALA A 301 5.21 0.09 -6.35
N TYR A 302 4.11 -0.38 -6.97
CA TYR A 302 3.98 -1.76 -7.45
C TYR A 302 5.04 -2.11 -8.51
N VAL A 303 5.33 -1.20 -9.46
CA VAL A 303 6.37 -1.46 -10.47
C VAL A 303 7.75 -1.52 -9.83
N ALA A 304 8.08 -0.55 -8.96
CA ALA A 304 9.36 -0.51 -8.27
C ALA A 304 9.54 -1.71 -7.32
N ALA A 305 8.47 -2.14 -6.66
CA ALA A 305 8.44 -3.26 -5.74
C ALA A 305 8.86 -4.59 -6.38
N GLU A 306 8.48 -4.85 -7.63
CA GLU A 306 8.87 -6.09 -8.33
C GLU A 306 10.39 -6.18 -8.58
N SER A 307 11.04 -5.04 -8.89
CA SER A 307 12.50 -4.97 -9.00
C SER A 307 13.17 -5.14 -7.64
N LEU A 308 12.65 -4.47 -6.62
CA LEU A 308 13.17 -4.53 -5.26
C LEU A 308 13.00 -5.92 -4.63
N ALA A 309 11.91 -6.62 -4.93
CA ALA A 309 11.67 -8.00 -4.48
C ALA A 309 12.81 -8.94 -4.90
N HIS A 310 13.40 -8.74 -6.08
CA HIS A 310 14.58 -9.51 -6.52
C HIS A 310 15.81 -9.23 -5.66
N GLN A 311 16.03 -7.97 -5.28
CA GLN A 311 17.16 -7.57 -4.45
C GLN A 311 17.02 -8.14 -3.03
N LEU A 312 15.80 -8.09 -2.49
CA LEU A 312 15.48 -8.63 -1.15
C LEU A 312 15.55 -10.16 -1.08
N ALA A 313 15.31 -10.87 -2.18
CA ALA A 313 15.35 -12.34 -2.22
C ALA A 313 16.72 -12.93 -1.81
N GLY A 314 17.81 -12.19 -2.01
CA GLY A 314 19.16 -12.60 -1.67
C GLY A 314 19.59 -12.23 -0.24
N ALA A 315 18.74 -11.57 0.54
CA ALA A 315 19.10 -11.09 1.87
C ALA A 315 19.21 -12.25 2.88
N ALA A 316 20.34 -12.32 3.60
CA ALA A 316 20.52 -13.29 4.69
C ALA A 316 19.62 -12.99 5.89
N ASP A 317 19.31 -11.71 6.11
CA ASP A 317 18.34 -11.22 7.10
C ASP A 317 17.44 -10.19 6.42
N LEU A 318 16.20 -10.59 6.15
CA LEU A 318 15.22 -9.74 5.47
C LEU A 318 14.85 -8.53 6.32
N GLY A 319 14.76 -8.66 7.65
CA GLY A 319 14.42 -7.55 8.53
C GLY A 319 15.49 -6.46 8.52
N ALA A 320 16.76 -6.86 8.58
CA ALA A 320 17.89 -5.94 8.48
C ALA A 320 17.95 -5.25 7.09
N ALA A 321 17.71 -6.01 6.01
CA ALA A 321 17.68 -5.46 4.65
C ALA A 321 16.55 -4.43 4.48
N LEU A 322 15.36 -4.71 5.01
CA LEU A 322 14.23 -3.77 4.97
C LEU A 322 14.51 -2.50 5.76
N ALA A 323 15.12 -2.60 6.95
CA ALA A 323 15.49 -1.44 7.75
C ALA A 323 16.51 -0.55 7.02
N ALA A 324 17.56 -1.14 6.44
CA ALA A 324 18.58 -0.41 5.69
C ALA A 324 17.97 0.30 4.46
N GLU A 325 17.13 -0.40 3.72
CA GLU A 325 16.49 0.14 2.53
C GLU A 325 15.46 1.24 2.86
N ARG A 326 14.74 1.10 3.98
CA ARG A 326 13.89 2.16 4.50
C ARG A 326 14.71 3.42 4.80
N THR A 327 15.83 3.29 5.52
CA THR A 327 16.71 4.43 5.81
C THR A 327 17.19 5.11 4.52
N ARG A 328 17.55 4.34 3.49
CA ARG A 328 17.94 4.86 2.18
C ARG A 328 16.82 5.66 1.52
N ILE A 329 15.60 5.13 1.51
CA ILE A 329 14.41 5.79 0.95
C ILE A 329 14.09 7.08 1.73
N ASP A 330 14.06 6.99 3.05
CA ASP A 330 13.72 8.11 3.94
C ASP A 330 14.71 9.27 3.74
N ALA A 331 16.02 8.98 3.60
CA ALA A 331 17.05 9.98 3.34
C ALA A 331 16.89 10.75 2.01
N THR A 332 16.15 10.19 1.04
CA THR A 332 15.89 10.82 -0.26
C THR A 332 14.51 11.45 -0.36
N THR A 333 13.66 11.27 0.66
CA THR A 333 12.28 11.76 0.64
C THR A 333 12.25 13.23 1.06
N VAL A 334 11.95 14.13 0.13
CA VAL A 334 11.80 15.57 0.39
C VAL A 334 10.44 16.02 -0.12
N LEU A 335 9.53 16.36 0.80
CA LEU A 335 8.20 16.91 0.50
C LEU A 335 8.26 18.43 0.32
#